data_AF-A0A2V6F4B1-F1
#
_entry.id   AF-A0A2V6F4B1-F1
#
_cell.length_a   1.000
_cell.length_b   1.000
_cell.length_c   1.000
_cell.angle_alpha   90.00
_cell.angle_beta   90.00
_cell.angle_gamma   90.00
#
_symmetry.space_group_name_H-M   'P 1'
#
loop_
_entity.id
_entity.type
_entity.pdbx_description
1 polymer ?
#
loop_
_entity_poly.entity_id
_entity_poly.type
_entity_poly.pdbx_seq_one_letter_code
_entity_poly.pdbx_strand_id
1 'polypeptide(L)'
;MMTSSEIRQSFLDFFKSKRHTIVPSSSLLPDAPNLLFTNAGMNQFVPIFLGQRKPDVDKWPGAIVGADTVGTRAADTQKSVRAGGKHNDLEDVGHDTYHHTFFEMLGNWSFGDYFKKEAIEWAWELVVEKWKFPAKRLYATVYKPAAGDPSEFDQEAYDHWARLFSGAGLDPKVHIVYGNKKDNFWMMGDTGPCGPCSEIHVDLTPAGDTKGKLVNKGEARCIEIWNLVFIQFNANPDGTFTPLPARHVDTGMGFERVTSIIQGTKGLKDFDNTKISNYETDIFRPIFDALVKLSGKEYGSTLPPADLSTINPQQSTDVAFRVIADHIRTLSFAIADGIQPSNEGRGYVLRRILRRAVRYGRTLGFHEPFFYKLVDELAQRMGEVFPEIRAKKKHVQEVIRTEEEAFNKTLDRGIELSNEEVARILDGMGSAPASGAADRALAVGPGVLNRPAARYSRRRLPHFERPWGKYMVTFSTRQQRQLTPSERDIVLESILYAHNHRQYHLYAACVMPDHVHLLFEPQIKEQDKDGKPAFWQLGEILSGIKS
;
A
#
# COMPACT_ATOMS: atom_id res chain seq x y z
N MET A 1 -4.38 23.75 18.69
CA MET A 1 -4.49 22.94 17.45
C MET A 1 -4.80 21.53 17.90
N MET A 2 -5.76 20.84 17.28
CA MET A 2 -6.10 19.48 17.71
C MET A 2 -4.92 18.54 17.47
N THR A 3 -4.55 17.79 18.50
CA THR A 3 -3.60 16.67 18.43
C THR A 3 -4.23 15.47 17.72
N SER A 4 -3.40 14.57 17.22
CA SER A 4 -3.85 13.29 16.65
C SER A 4 -4.77 12.52 17.61
N SER A 5 -4.43 12.47 18.90
CA SER A 5 -5.26 11.85 19.94
C SER A 5 -6.64 12.50 20.09
N GLU A 6 -6.71 13.83 20.08
CA GLU A 6 -7.99 14.55 20.14
C GLU A 6 -8.82 14.34 18.86
N ILE A 7 -8.18 14.30 17.69
CA ILE A 7 -8.86 14.02 16.41
C ILE A 7 -9.49 12.63 16.46
N ARG A 8 -8.70 11.60 16.82
CA ARG A 8 -9.19 10.21 16.97
C ARG A 8 -10.34 10.13 17.96
N GLN A 9 -10.17 10.69 19.16
CA GLN A 9 -11.19 10.63 20.19
C GLN A 9 -12.47 11.36 19.76
N SER A 10 -12.35 12.52 19.08
CA SER A 10 -13.51 13.25 18.59
C SER A 10 -14.32 12.47 17.54
N PHE A 11 -13.67 11.65 16.70
CA PHE A 11 -14.34 10.73 15.78
C PHE A 11 -15.14 9.67 16.54
N LEU A 12 -14.50 9.01 17.51
CA LEU A 12 -15.13 7.95 18.31
C LEU A 12 -16.30 8.51 19.13
N ASP A 13 -16.13 9.65 19.78
CA ASP A 13 -17.18 10.30 20.56
C ASP A 13 -18.36 10.75 19.68
N PHE A 14 -18.05 11.24 18.47
CA PHE A 14 -19.08 11.60 17.50
C PHE A 14 -19.95 10.39 17.14
N PHE A 15 -19.35 9.25 16.76
CA PHE A 15 -20.13 8.07 16.39
C PHE A 15 -20.79 7.38 17.59
N LYS A 16 -20.19 7.47 18.78
CA LYS A 16 -20.84 7.08 20.04
C LYS A 16 -22.12 7.90 20.28
N SER A 17 -22.10 9.21 20.02
CA SER A 17 -23.30 10.06 20.08
C SER A 17 -24.37 9.68 19.05
N LYS A 18 -23.98 9.03 17.94
CA LYS A 18 -24.89 8.43 16.94
C LYS A 18 -25.26 6.97 17.26
N ARG A 19 -25.07 6.54 18.52
CA ARG A 19 -25.42 5.21 19.05
C ARG A 19 -24.61 4.04 18.45
N HIS A 20 -23.39 4.30 17.99
CA HIS A 20 -22.44 3.24 17.63
C HIS A 20 -21.77 2.69 18.88
N THR A 21 -21.60 1.38 18.95
CA THR A 21 -20.69 0.76 19.90
C THR A 21 -19.25 1.04 19.47
N ILE A 22 -18.41 1.52 20.39
CA ILE A 22 -16.98 1.67 20.08
C ILE A 22 -16.30 0.33 20.33
N VAL A 23 -15.75 -0.27 19.29
CA VAL A 23 -15.14 -1.60 19.33
C VAL A 23 -13.62 -1.52 19.22
N PRO A 24 -12.88 -2.50 19.78
CA PRO A 24 -11.43 -2.53 19.62
C PRO A 24 -11.03 -2.84 18.17
N SER A 25 -9.85 -2.38 17.79
CA SER A 25 -9.21 -2.79 16.53
C SER A 25 -8.94 -4.30 16.54
N SER A 26 -9.20 -4.97 15.42
CA SER A 26 -8.80 -6.36 15.23
C SER A 26 -7.29 -6.50 15.02
N SER A 27 -6.79 -7.72 15.22
CA SER A 27 -5.41 -8.10 14.91
C SER A 27 -5.04 -7.81 13.45
N LEU A 28 -3.77 -7.48 13.19
CA LEU A 28 -3.17 -7.46 11.85
C LEU A 28 -3.05 -8.85 11.23
N LEU A 29 -3.23 -9.92 12.02
CA LEU A 29 -3.36 -11.29 11.54
C LEU A 29 -4.85 -11.60 11.30
N PRO A 30 -5.34 -11.55 10.05
CA PRO A 30 -6.74 -11.77 9.76
C PRO A 30 -7.08 -13.26 9.83
N ASP A 31 -8.32 -13.57 10.25
CA ASP A 31 -8.87 -14.92 10.19
C ASP A 31 -9.13 -15.39 8.74
N ALA A 32 -9.24 -14.45 7.80
CA ALA A 32 -9.49 -14.75 6.40
C ALA A 32 -8.24 -15.38 5.73
N PRO A 33 -8.36 -16.58 5.11
CA PRO A 33 -7.20 -17.34 4.62
C PRO A 33 -6.47 -16.68 3.45
N ASN A 34 -7.16 -15.84 2.67
CA ASN A 34 -6.62 -15.21 1.47
C ASN A 34 -6.04 -13.80 1.71
N LEU A 35 -6.07 -13.31 2.95
CA LEU A 35 -5.62 -11.97 3.29
C LEU A 35 -4.30 -12.02 4.05
N LEU A 36 -3.26 -11.34 3.55
CA LEU A 36 -1.95 -11.32 4.22
C LEU A 36 -2.01 -10.50 5.51
N PHE A 37 -2.62 -9.33 5.50
CA PHE A 37 -2.78 -8.50 6.69
C PHE A 37 -4.15 -7.85 6.66
N THR A 38 -4.72 -7.58 7.84
CA THR A 38 -5.88 -6.70 7.96
C THR A 38 -5.55 -5.36 7.30
N ASN A 39 -6.29 -5.02 6.25
CA ASN A 39 -6.00 -3.88 5.37
C ASN A 39 -7.09 -2.79 5.42
N ALA A 40 -8.20 -3.07 6.12
CA ALA A 40 -9.30 -2.15 6.37
C ALA A 40 -10.06 -2.54 7.67
N GLY A 41 -10.75 -1.57 8.28
CA GLY A 41 -11.60 -1.79 9.47
C GLY A 41 -12.71 -2.81 9.26
N MET A 42 -13.19 -2.94 8.02
CA MET A 42 -14.28 -3.83 7.65
C MET A 42 -13.97 -5.33 7.83
N ASN A 43 -12.69 -5.72 7.85
CA ASN A 43 -12.29 -7.15 7.75
C ASN A 43 -12.87 -7.99 8.90
N GLN A 44 -12.93 -7.45 10.13
CA GLN A 44 -13.51 -8.14 11.30
C GLN A 44 -15.04 -8.30 11.25
N PHE A 45 -15.71 -7.56 10.36
CA PHE A 45 -17.16 -7.55 10.21
C PHE A 45 -17.65 -8.34 8.99
N VAL A 46 -16.76 -8.88 8.16
CA VAL A 46 -17.13 -9.66 6.96
C VAL A 46 -18.18 -10.75 7.23
N PRO A 47 -18.08 -11.56 8.30
CA PRO A 47 -19.12 -12.55 8.60
C PRO A 47 -20.49 -11.93 8.88
N ILE A 48 -20.55 -10.70 9.39
CA ILE A 48 -21.81 -9.98 9.62
C ILE A 48 -22.38 -9.48 8.30
N PHE A 49 -21.57 -8.88 7.43
CA PHE A 49 -22.01 -8.42 6.11
C PHE A 49 -22.55 -9.55 5.23
N LEU A 50 -21.97 -10.75 5.36
CA LEU A 50 -22.41 -11.93 4.63
C LEU A 50 -23.61 -12.65 5.27
N GLY A 51 -24.12 -12.15 6.42
CA GLY A 51 -25.22 -12.77 7.15
C GLY A 51 -24.86 -14.09 7.85
N GLN A 52 -23.56 -14.42 7.93
CA GLN A 52 -23.04 -15.63 8.57
C GLN A 52 -23.02 -15.52 10.10
N ARG A 53 -22.89 -14.28 10.61
CA ARG A 53 -22.97 -13.94 12.03
C ARG A 53 -24.00 -12.81 12.21
N LYS A 54 -24.84 -12.91 13.25
CA LYS A 54 -25.74 -11.80 13.59
C LYS A 54 -24.94 -10.61 14.15
N PRO A 55 -25.38 -9.36 13.92
CA PRO A 55 -24.75 -8.22 14.56
C PRO A 55 -24.89 -8.30 16.10
N ASP A 56 -23.76 -8.21 16.80
CA ASP A 56 -23.68 -8.33 18.26
C ASP A 56 -22.50 -7.53 18.85
N VAL A 57 -22.10 -6.44 18.17
CA VAL A 57 -20.88 -5.68 18.51
C VAL A 57 -20.89 -5.07 19.91
N ASP A 58 -22.08 -4.83 20.48
CA ASP A 58 -22.29 -4.41 21.86
C ASP A 58 -21.84 -5.45 22.91
N LYS A 59 -21.67 -6.71 22.50
CA LYS A 59 -21.26 -7.81 23.39
C LYS A 59 -19.80 -8.21 23.21
N TRP A 60 -19.06 -7.51 22.35
CA TRP A 60 -17.68 -7.88 22.05
C TRP A 60 -16.75 -7.56 23.23
N PRO A 61 -15.72 -8.39 23.48
CA PRO A 61 -14.73 -8.09 24.50
C PRO A 61 -14.05 -6.75 24.24
N GLY A 62 -14.00 -5.89 25.26
CA GLY A 62 -13.38 -4.56 25.15
C GLY A 62 -14.24 -3.50 24.45
N ALA A 63 -15.45 -3.83 24.02
CA ALA A 63 -16.38 -2.84 23.48
C ALA A 63 -16.76 -1.81 24.56
N ILE A 64 -16.69 -0.53 24.21
CA ILE A 64 -17.13 0.57 25.06
C ILE A 64 -18.59 0.86 24.72
N VAL A 65 -19.48 0.31 25.54
CA VAL A 65 -20.93 0.36 25.39
C VAL A 65 -21.49 1.59 26.12
N GLY A 66 -22.32 2.38 25.45
CA GLY A 66 -23.10 3.48 26.06
C GLY A 66 -24.51 3.02 26.42
N ALA A 67 -25.24 3.80 27.22
CA ALA A 67 -26.62 3.46 27.61
C ALA A 67 -27.56 3.25 26.41
N ASP A 68 -27.29 3.91 25.28
CA ASP A 68 -28.17 3.95 24.10
C ASP A 68 -27.61 3.19 22.87
N THR A 69 -26.67 2.25 23.04
CA THR A 69 -26.13 1.45 21.93
C THR A 69 -27.07 0.33 21.50
N VAL A 70 -27.10 -0.01 20.20
CA VAL A 70 -28.09 -0.95 19.60
C VAL A 70 -27.52 -2.25 19.04
N GLY A 71 -26.21 -2.54 19.19
CA GLY A 71 -25.58 -3.81 18.75
C GLY A 71 -25.49 -4.03 17.24
N THR A 72 -26.12 -3.17 16.44
CA THR A 72 -26.12 -3.18 14.96
C THR A 72 -25.26 -2.07 14.36
N ARG A 73 -24.56 -1.29 15.19
CA ARG A 73 -23.72 -0.16 14.79
C ARG A 73 -22.37 -0.23 15.49
N ALA A 74 -21.28 -0.08 14.75
CA ALA A 74 -19.92 -0.07 15.32
C ALA A 74 -19.11 1.13 14.82
N ALA A 75 -18.15 1.60 15.62
CA ALA A 75 -17.10 2.49 15.14
C ALA A 75 -15.77 2.18 15.83
N ASP A 76 -14.65 2.37 15.14
CA ASP A 76 -13.31 2.10 15.65
C ASP A 76 -12.21 2.96 15.01
N THR A 77 -10.98 2.70 15.44
CA THR A 77 -9.74 3.02 14.72
C THR A 77 -8.98 1.73 14.43
N GLN A 78 -9.00 1.24 13.19
CA GLN A 78 -8.37 -0.02 12.82
C GLN A 78 -6.91 0.15 12.42
N LYS A 79 -6.01 -0.60 13.06
CA LYS A 79 -4.66 -0.88 12.57
C LYS A 79 -4.71 -1.57 11.21
N SER A 80 -4.20 -0.93 10.16
CA SER A 80 -4.26 -1.46 8.80
C SER A 80 -2.87 -1.57 8.19
N VAL A 81 -2.58 -2.67 7.49
CA VAL A 81 -1.32 -2.86 6.75
C VAL A 81 -1.56 -3.09 5.26
N ARG A 82 -0.90 -2.29 4.43
CA ARG A 82 -0.91 -2.39 2.96
C ARG A 82 0.50 -2.64 2.42
N ALA A 83 0.95 -3.88 2.60
CA ALA A 83 2.29 -4.33 2.16
C ALA A 83 2.23 -5.64 1.35
N GLY A 84 1.10 -5.95 0.72
CA GLY A 84 0.95 -7.16 -0.09
C GLY A 84 -0.46 -7.37 -0.66
N GLY A 85 -0.57 -8.22 -1.68
CA GLY A 85 -1.84 -8.49 -2.36
C GLY A 85 -2.29 -7.33 -3.27
N LYS A 86 -3.61 -7.14 -3.39
CA LYS A 86 -4.24 -6.11 -4.24
C LYS A 86 -3.96 -4.67 -3.77
N HIS A 87 -3.81 -4.47 -2.46
CA HIS A 87 -3.54 -3.17 -1.84
C HIS A 87 -2.12 -3.19 -1.27
N ASN A 88 -1.16 -2.67 -2.04
CA ASN A 88 0.25 -2.71 -1.69
C ASN A 88 0.90 -1.35 -1.99
N ASP A 89 1.18 -0.60 -0.94
CA ASP A 89 1.73 0.75 -1.02
C ASP A 89 3.23 0.77 -0.67
N LEU A 90 3.86 -0.41 -0.47
CA LEU A 90 5.22 -0.56 0.06
C LEU A 90 6.28 0.20 -0.73
N GLU A 91 6.16 0.24 -2.06
CA GLU A 91 7.16 0.89 -2.93
C GLU A 91 7.00 2.42 -2.93
N ASP A 92 5.79 2.93 -2.69
CA ASP A 92 5.51 4.38 -2.64
C ASP A 92 5.91 5.01 -1.30
N VAL A 93 5.90 4.21 -0.21
CA VAL A 93 6.29 4.67 1.13
C VAL A 93 7.66 5.33 1.12
N GLY A 94 7.68 6.58 1.62
CA GLY A 94 8.86 7.43 1.73
C GLY A 94 9.11 8.33 0.54
N HIS A 95 8.49 8.05 -0.61
CA HIS A 95 8.64 8.85 -1.83
C HIS A 95 7.58 9.95 -1.96
N ASP A 96 6.44 9.82 -1.30
CA ASP A 96 5.43 10.86 -1.18
C ASP A 96 5.15 11.22 0.29
N THR A 97 4.05 11.95 0.51
CA THR A 97 3.66 12.50 1.81
C THR A 97 2.49 11.76 2.48
N TYR A 98 1.91 10.74 1.86
CA TYR A 98 0.59 10.22 2.26
C TYR A 98 0.41 8.70 2.17
N HIS A 99 1.28 7.94 1.52
CA HIS A 99 1.27 6.48 1.57
C HIS A 99 2.05 5.94 2.77
N HIS A 100 1.50 4.89 3.39
CA HIS A 100 2.08 4.21 4.55
C HIS A 100 1.92 2.71 4.39
N THR A 101 2.87 1.92 4.92
CA THR A 101 2.64 0.48 5.03
C THR A 101 1.70 0.18 6.18
N PHE A 102 1.81 0.92 7.29
CA PHE A 102 0.89 0.86 8.43
C PHE A 102 0.20 2.20 8.62
N PHE A 103 -1.12 2.17 8.78
CA PHE A 103 -1.91 3.36 9.05
C PHE A 103 -3.13 3.02 9.90
N GLU A 104 -3.75 4.03 10.49
CA GLU A 104 -5.02 3.90 11.18
C GLU A 104 -6.17 4.25 10.25
N MET A 105 -7.18 3.39 10.21
CA MET A 105 -8.42 3.62 9.49
C MET A 105 -9.53 3.91 10.49
N LEU A 106 -10.00 5.15 10.54
CA LEU A 106 -11.20 5.51 11.30
C LEU A 106 -12.44 5.03 10.54
N GLY A 107 -13.29 4.22 11.16
CA GLY A 107 -14.45 3.66 10.48
C GLY A 107 -15.71 3.64 11.34
N ASN A 108 -16.85 3.75 10.68
CA ASN A 108 -18.17 3.49 11.24
C ASN A 108 -18.95 2.52 10.35
N TRP A 109 -19.72 1.63 10.97
CA TRP A 109 -20.41 0.53 10.32
C TRP A 109 -21.87 0.46 10.71
N SER A 110 -22.70 0.16 9.71
CA SER A 110 -24.09 -0.21 9.86
C SER A 110 -24.29 -1.67 9.47
N PHE A 111 -24.88 -2.45 10.36
CA PHE A 111 -25.22 -3.84 10.11
C PHE A 111 -26.74 -4.01 9.92
N GLY A 112 -27.26 -3.63 8.75
CA GLY A 112 -28.68 -3.78 8.45
C GLY A 112 -29.57 -2.76 9.15
N ASP A 113 -29.01 -1.59 9.47
CA ASP A 113 -29.68 -0.52 10.21
C ASP A 113 -29.81 0.76 9.37
N TYR A 114 -28.89 1.72 9.47
CA TYR A 114 -28.86 2.91 8.60
C TYR A 114 -28.16 2.64 7.27
N PHE A 115 -28.36 3.49 6.26
CA PHE A 115 -27.73 3.32 4.94
C PHE A 115 -27.16 4.64 4.40
N LYS A 116 -27.36 4.97 3.11
CA LYS A 116 -26.67 6.08 2.43
C LYS A 116 -26.97 7.44 3.06
N LYS A 117 -28.24 7.71 3.35
CA LYS A 117 -28.67 8.99 3.93
C LYS A 117 -27.86 9.34 5.18
N GLU A 118 -27.93 8.51 6.21
CA GLU A 118 -27.26 8.78 7.48
C GLU A 118 -25.73 8.72 7.33
N ALA A 119 -25.20 7.81 6.52
CA ALA A 119 -23.76 7.72 6.28
C ALA A 119 -23.20 9.03 5.69
N ILE A 120 -23.85 9.57 4.66
CA ILE A 120 -23.45 10.82 4.00
C ILE A 120 -23.68 12.03 4.93
N GLU A 121 -24.84 12.10 5.57
CA GLU A 121 -25.19 13.22 6.45
C GLU A 121 -24.28 13.30 7.68
N TRP A 122 -23.92 12.16 8.29
CA TRP A 122 -22.99 12.14 9.42
C TRP A 122 -21.55 12.38 9.01
N ALA A 123 -21.13 11.93 7.82
CA ALA A 123 -19.82 12.25 7.30
C ALA A 123 -19.66 13.76 7.09
N TRP A 124 -20.68 14.41 6.53
CA TRP A 124 -20.74 15.86 6.40
C TRP A 124 -20.77 16.58 7.75
N GLU A 125 -21.62 16.14 8.68
CA GLU A 125 -21.71 16.71 10.02
C GLU A 125 -20.34 16.68 10.73
N LEU A 126 -19.64 15.55 10.69
CA LEU A 126 -18.30 15.46 11.29
C LEU A 126 -17.30 16.38 10.59
N VAL A 127 -17.16 16.27 9.27
CA VAL A 127 -16.11 16.97 8.51
C VAL A 127 -16.35 18.48 8.47
N VAL A 128 -17.56 18.91 8.12
CA VAL A 128 -17.90 20.32 7.92
C VAL A 128 -18.37 20.97 9.21
N GLU A 129 -19.28 20.35 9.96
CA GLU A 129 -19.90 21.02 11.10
C GLU A 129 -19.08 20.89 12.38
N LYS A 130 -18.42 19.75 12.63
CA LYS A 130 -17.59 19.55 13.83
C LYS A 130 -16.14 19.95 13.61
N TRP A 131 -15.49 19.38 12.60
CA TRP A 131 -14.08 19.65 12.29
C TRP A 131 -13.85 20.91 11.46
N LYS A 132 -14.92 21.55 10.97
CA LYS A 132 -14.88 22.86 10.31
C LYS A 132 -14.09 22.89 9.00
N PHE A 133 -14.00 21.77 8.29
CA PHE A 133 -13.46 21.78 6.93
C PHE A 133 -14.27 22.75 6.06
N PRO A 134 -13.61 23.65 5.31
CA PRO A 134 -14.31 24.56 4.42
C PRO A 134 -15.04 23.77 3.34
N ALA A 135 -16.37 23.78 3.35
CA ALA A 135 -17.20 23.03 2.41
C ALA A 135 -16.82 23.28 0.93
N LYS A 136 -16.43 24.53 0.60
CA LYS A 136 -15.98 24.92 -0.75
C LYS A 136 -14.72 24.20 -1.25
N ARG A 137 -13.96 23.57 -0.35
CA ARG A 137 -12.76 22.77 -0.68
C ARG A 137 -13.08 21.27 -0.75
N LEU A 138 -14.31 20.87 -0.47
CA LEU A 138 -14.70 19.46 -0.49
C LEU A 138 -15.30 19.08 -1.83
N TYR A 139 -14.98 17.86 -2.28
CA TYR A 139 -15.63 17.22 -3.40
C TYR A 139 -16.11 15.84 -2.97
N ALA A 140 -17.30 15.43 -3.40
CA ALA A 140 -17.80 14.08 -3.23
C ALA A 140 -17.74 13.32 -4.55
N THR A 141 -17.41 12.04 -4.53
CA THR A 141 -17.52 11.17 -5.70
C THR A 141 -18.77 10.30 -5.63
N VAL A 142 -19.41 10.06 -6.76
CA VAL A 142 -20.61 9.20 -6.85
C VAL A 142 -20.45 8.20 -7.98
N TYR A 143 -20.87 6.95 -7.73
CA TYR A 143 -20.76 5.86 -8.68
C TYR A 143 -21.61 6.08 -9.94
N LYS A 144 -20.94 6.06 -11.10
CA LYS A 144 -21.53 6.11 -12.43
C LYS A 144 -20.98 4.95 -13.28
N PRO A 145 -21.72 3.83 -13.39
CA PRO A 145 -21.27 2.65 -14.13
C PRO A 145 -21.18 2.92 -15.65
N ALA A 146 -20.28 2.22 -16.33
CA ALA A 146 -20.36 2.03 -17.78
C ALA A 146 -21.28 0.85 -18.13
N ALA A 147 -21.61 0.70 -19.41
CA ALA A 147 -22.41 -0.44 -19.87
C ALA A 147 -21.69 -1.77 -19.55
N GLY A 148 -22.36 -2.65 -18.80
CA GLY A 148 -21.81 -3.95 -18.36
C GLY A 148 -21.10 -3.91 -16.99
N ASP A 149 -20.95 -2.73 -16.38
CA ASP A 149 -20.51 -2.63 -14.99
C ASP A 149 -21.65 -3.03 -14.02
N PRO A 150 -21.31 -3.47 -12.79
CA PRO A 150 -22.31 -3.87 -11.82
C PRO A 150 -23.10 -2.67 -11.28
N SER A 151 -24.37 -2.91 -10.92
CA SER A 151 -25.27 -1.90 -10.35
C SER A 151 -25.60 -0.74 -11.30
N GLU A 152 -26.37 0.22 -10.80
CA GLU A 152 -26.86 1.37 -11.54
C GLU A 152 -26.17 2.65 -11.05
N PHE A 153 -26.43 3.78 -11.72
CA PHE A 153 -26.01 5.08 -11.22
C PHE A 153 -26.54 5.29 -9.79
N ASP A 154 -25.66 5.70 -8.88
CA ASP A 154 -26.04 5.88 -7.48
C ASP A 154 -26.77 7.22 -7.26
N GLN A 155 -28.04 7.26 -7.69
CA GLN A 155 -28.91 8.43 -7.59
C GLN A 155 -29.15 8.86 -6.14
N GLU A 156 -29.31 7.90 -5.22
CA GLU A 156 -29.55 8.17 -3.80
C GLU A 156 -28.35 8.92 -3.18
N ALA A 157 -27.12 8.47 -3.43
CA ALA A 157 -25.93 9.19 -2.97
C ALA A 157 -25.82 10.59 -3.60
N TYR A 158 -26.10 10.70 -4.90
CA TYR A 158 -26.10 11.99 -5.61
C TYR A 158 -27.07 12.99 -4.96
N ASP A 159 -28.31 12.58 -4.69
CA ASP A 159 -29.34 13.45 -4.16
C ASP A 159 -29.00 13.97 -2.76
N HIS A 160 -28.45 13.10 -1.89
CA HIS A 160 -28.00 13.50 -0.55
C HIS A 160 -26.84 14.50 -0.61
N TRP A 161 -25.83 14.24 -1.43
CA TRP A 161 -24.72 15.18 -1.62
C TRP A 161 -25.19 16.50 -2.23
N ALA A 162 -26.07 16.45 -3.23
CA ALA A 162 -26.57 17.64 -3.90
C ALA A 162 -27.33 18.54 -2.93
N ARG A 163 -28.13 17.95 -2.03
CA ARG A 163 -28.81 18.67 -0.96
C ARG A 163 -27.82 19.35 0.00
N LEU A 164 -26.78 18.65 0.43
CA LEU A 164 -25.78 19.18 1.37
C LEU A 164 -24.95 20.32 0.76
N PHE A 165 -24.43 20.14 -0.45
CA PHE A 165 -23.69 21.19 -1.15
C PHE A 165 -24.57 22.41 -1.45
N SER A 166 -25.80 22.20 -1.94
CA SER A 166 -26.74 23.31 -2.16
C SER A 166 -27.07 24.04 -0.86
N GLY A 167 -27.27 23.31 0.25
CA GLY A 167 -27.49 23.88 1.57
C GLY A 167 -26.30 24.71 2.10
N ALA A 168 -25.10 24.41 1.64
CA ALA A 168 -23.89 25.20 1.90
C ALA A 168 -23.67 26.34 0.90
N GLY A 169 -24.61 26.58 -0.03
CA GLY A 169 -24.51 27.61 -1.07
C GLY A 169 -23.54 27.25 -2.21
N LEU A 170 -23.26 25.96 -2.42
CA LEU A 170 -22.33 25.45 -3.43
C LEU A 170 -23.09 24.73 -4.55
N ASP A 171 -22.56 24.79 -5.78
CA ASP A 171 -23.16 24.10 -6.93
C ASP A 171 -22.83 22.60 -6.90
N PRO A 172 -23.82 21.70 -6.74
CA PRO A 172 -23.59 20.26 -6.78
C PRO A 172 -22.91 19.78 -8.06
N LYS A 173 -23.12 20.45 -9.20
CA LYS A 173 -22.50 20.06 -10.48
C LYS A 173 -20.99 20.28 -10.51
N VAL A 174 -20.48 21.13 -9.62
CA VAL A 174 -19.04 21.38 -9.44
C VAL A 174 -18.47 20.45 -8.37
N HIS A 175 -19.23 20.25 -7.28
CA HIS A 175 -18.74 19.55 -6.10
C HIS A 175 -18.96 18.04 -6.10
N ILE A 176 -19.84 17.53 -6.97
CA ILE A 176 -20.07 16.10 -7.15
C ILE A 176 -19.40 15.63 -8.44
N VAL A 177 -18.39 14.77 -8.30
CA VAL A 177 -17.64 14.18 -9.40
C VAL A 177 -18.10 12.75 -9.64
N TYR A 178 -18.30 12.35 -10.89
CA TYR A 178 -18.67 10.98 -11.22
C TYR A 178 -17.43 10.09 -11.27
N GLY A 179 -17.43 8.98 -10.53
CA GLY A 179 -16.42 7.94 -10.68
C GLY A 179 -16.98 6.65 -11.21
N ASN A 180 -16.11 5.89 -11.85
CA ASN A 180 -16.42 4.65 -12.57
C ASN A 180 -16.35 3.43 -11.63
N LYS A 181 -16.39 2.20 -12.17
CA LYS A 181 -16.22 0.94 -11.41
C LYS A 181 -14.89 0.84 -10.65
N LYS A 182 -13.80 1.37 -11.20
CA LYS A 182 -12.49 1.33 -10.54
C LYS A 182 -12.48 2.23 -9.29
N ASP A 183 -13.12 3.39 -9.38
CA ASP A 183 -13.02 4.43 -8.36
C ASP A 183 -14.16 4.34 -7.33
N ASN A 184 -15.39 4.07 -7.77
CA ASN A 184 -16.59 4.13 -6.94
C ASN A 184 -17.40 2.82 -6.84
N PHE A 185 -16.79 1.68 -7.16
CA PHE A 185 -17.36 0.36 -6.85
C PHE A 185 -16.35 -0.46 -6.03
N TRP A 186 -16.58 -0.49 -4.71
CA TRP A 186 -15.63 -1.06 -3.78
C TRP A 186 -15.84 -2.57 -3.61
N MET A 187 -14.73 -3.31 -3.55
CA MET A 187 -14.70 -4.76 -3.32
C MET A 187 -13.53 -5.12 -2.41
N MET A 188 -13.79 -5.92 -1.37
CA MET A 188 -12.78 -6.39 -0.41
C MET A 188 -11.62 -7.15 -1.07
N GLY A 189 -11.94 -7.94 -2.09
CA GLY A 189 -11.01 -8.74 -2.87
C GLY A 189 -11.67 -9.14 -4.19
N ASP A 190 -11.28 -10.28 -4.73
CA ASP A 190 -11.92 -10.85 -5.92
C ASP A 190 -13.33 -11.41 -5.60
N THR A 191 -13.57 -11.75 -4.33
CA THR A 191 -14.86 -12.22 -3.82
C THR A 191 -15.20 -11.55 -2.48
N GLY A 192 -16.46 -11.66 -2.05
CA GLY A 192 -16.92 -11.15 -0.75
C GLY A 192 -17.83 -9.92 -0.85
N PRO A 193 -18.14 -9.27 0.29
CA PRO A 193 -19.06 -8.14 0.33
C PRO A 193 -18.51 -6.95 -0.47
N CYS A 194 -19.40 -6.29 -1.22
CA CYS A 194 -19.09 -5.20 -2.13
C CYS A 194 -20.30 -4.29 -2.39
N GLY A 195 -20.06 -3.16 -3.04
CA GLY A 195 -21.10 -2.22 -3.44
C GLY A 195 -20.55 -0.91 -4.00
N PRO A 196 -21.44 -0.03 -4.50
CA PRO A 196 -21.05 1.33 -4.83
C PRO A 196 -20.53 2.05 -3.58
N CYS A 197 -19.64 3.00 -3.79
CA CYS A 197 -19.13 3.83 -2.70
C CYS A 197 -19.07 5.30 -3.11
N SER A 198 -18.92 6.17 -2.12
CA SER A 198 -18.80 7.61 -2.29
C SER A 198 -17.63 8.13 -1.46
N GLU A 199 -16.70 8.83 -2.09
CA GLU A 199 -15.49 9.33 -1.42
C GLU A 199 -15.59 10.83 -1.20
N ILE A 200 -14.98 11.30 -0.11
CA ILE A 200 -14.80 12.71 0.21
C ILE A 200 -13.34 13.08 -0.06
N HIS A 201 -13.15 14.07 -0.92
CA HIS A 201 -11.85 14.63 -1.31
C HIS A 201 -11.71 16.06 -0.82
N VAL A 202 -10.49 16.48 -0.51
CA VAL A 202 -10.18 17.85 -0.06
C VAL A 202 -9.19 18.52 -1.01
N ASP A 203 -9.55 19.71 -1.47
CA ASP A 203 -8.71 20.61 -2.26
C ASP A 203 -7.72 21.37 -1.37
N LEU A 204 -6.47 20.92 -1.42
CA LEU A 204 -5.35 21.49 -0.68
C LEU A 204 -4.55 22.48 -1.53
N THR A 205 -4.98 22.80 -2.75
CA THR A 205 -4.34 23.86 -3.53
C THR A 205 -4.55 25.22 -2.82
N PRO A 206 -3.64 26.19 -2.97
CA PRO A 206 -3.78 27.51 -2.35
C PRO A 206 -5.16 28.14 -2.60
N ALA A 207 -5.60 28.16 -3.87
CA ALA A 207 -6.91 28.69 -4.26
C ALA A 207 -8.10 27.83 -3.76
N GLY A 208 -7.95 26.51 -3.68
CA GLY A 208 -9.04 25.61 -3.27
C GLY A 208 -10.22 25.57 -4.24
N ASP A 209 -9.98 25.90 -5.51
CA ASP A 209 -11.01 26.02 -6.56
C ASP A 209 -10.59 25.23 -7.81
N THR A 210 -10.13 23.99 -7.63
CA THR A 210 -9.80 23.12 -8.77
C THR A 210 -11.04 22.67 -9.54
N LYS A 211 -12.24 22.92 -9.01
CA LYS A 211 -13.54 22.53 -9.58
C LYS A 211 -13.61 21.04 -9.88
N GLY A 212 -13.07 20.24 -8.95
CA GLY A 212 -13.05 18.78 -9.01
C GLY A 212 -12.05 18.18 -10.00
N LYS A 213 -11.26 18.98 -10.72
CA LYS A 213 -10.37 18.49 -11.79
C LYS A 213 -9.25 17.57 -11.31
N LEU A 214 -8.86 17.69 -10.04
CA LEU A 214 -7.78 16.90 -9.44
C LEU A 214 -8.28 15.64 -8.69
N VAL A 215 -9.60 15.48 -8.53
CA VAL A 215 -10.20 14.32 -7.88
C VAL A 215 -9.83 13.04 -8.64
N ASN A 216 -9.32 12.04 -7.91
CA ASN A 216 -8.86 10.75 -8.45
C ASN A 216 -7.82 10.86 -9.58
N LYS A 217 -6.93 11.88 -9.51
CA LYS A 217 -5.80 12.06 -10.44
C LYS A 217 -4.43 11.68 -9.87
N GLY A 218 -4.37 11.12 -8.66
CA GLY A 218 -3.10 10.76 -8.01
C GLY A 218 -2.25 11.97 -7.63
N GLU A 219 -2.89 13.07 -7.25
CA GLU A 219 -2.25 14.34 -6.93
C GLU A 219 -2.42 14.64 -5.44
N ALA A 220 -1.32 14.81 -4.71
CA ALA A 220 -1.32 15.03 -3.26
C ALA A 220 -2.08 16.29 -2.84
N ARG A 221 -2.18 17.29 -3.73
CA ARG A 221 -2.94 18.54 -3.48
C ARG A 221 -4.46 18.38 -3.57
N CYS A 222 -4.97 17.22 -3.98
CA CYS A 222 -6.39 16.88 -3.88
C CYS A 222 -6.50 15.44 -3.39
N ILE A 223 -6.69 15.27 -2.09
CA ILE A 223 -6.56 13.97 -1.44
C ILE A 223 -7.91 13.46 -0.93
N GLU A 224 -8.14 12.17 -1.15
CA GLU A 224 -9.23 11.41 -0.55
C GLU A 224 -9.00 11.30 0.97
N ILE A 225 -9.99 11.71 1.76
CA ILE A 225 -9.94 11.61 3.22
C ILE A 225 -10.84 10.52 3.78
N TRP A 226 -11.96 10.21 3.13
CA TRP A 226 -12.97 9.29 3.65
C TRP A 226 -13.72 8.59 2.51
N ASN A 227 -13.78 7.27 2.53
CA ASN A 227 -14.60 6.47 1.63
C ASN A 227 -15.83 5.91 2.38
N LEU A 228 -17.02 6.06 1.80
CA LEU A 228 -18.31 5.58 2.30
C LEU A 228 -18.80 4.46 1.37
N VAL A 229 -18.63 3.21 1.76
CA VAL A 229 -19.03 2.03 0.99
C VAL A 229 -20.44 1.59 1.39
N PHE A 230 -21.29 1.44 0.37
CA PHE A 230 -22.68 1.01 0.51
C PHE A 230 -22.80 -0.46 0.14
N ILE A 231 -22.41 -1.31 1.09
CA ILE A 231 -22.38 -2.77 0.92
C ILE A 231 -23.80 -3.28 0.67
N GLN A 232 -24.02 -3.84 -0.51
CA GLN A 232 -25.33 -4.35 -0.93
C GLN A 232 -25.25 -5.61 -1.80
N PHE A 233 -24.04 -6.05 -2.17
CA PHE A 233 -23.81 -7.26 -2.97
C PHE A 233 -22.71 -8.13 -2.36
N ASN A 234 -22.72 -9.42 -2.72
CA ASN A 234 -21.60 -10.33 -2.59
C ASN A 234 -21.04 -10.63 -3.99
N ALA A 235 -19.73 -10.44 -4.17
CA ALA A 235 -19.02 -10.86 -5.36
C ALA A 235 -18.69 -12.37 -5.28
N ASN A 236 -19.15 -13.11 -6.27
CA ASN A 236 -19.00 -14.56 -6.34
C ASN A 236 -17.70 -14.95 -7.10
N PRO A 237 -17.17 -16.17 -6.89
CA PRO A 237 -15.97 -16.64 -7.57
C PRO A 237 -16.06 -16.67 -9.11
N ASP A 238 -17.26 -16.71 -9.67
CA ASP A 238 -17.51 -16.69 -11.12
C ASP A 238 -17.56 -15.27 -11.71
N GLY A 239 -17.36 -14.23 -10.87
CA GLY A 239 -17.40 -12.82 -11.25
C GLY A 239 -18.80 -12.20 -11.25
N THR A 240 -19.84 -12.95 -10.87
CA THR A 240 -21.20 -12.42 -10.72
C THR A 240 -21.41 -11.74 -9.36
N PHE A 241 -22.49 -10.97 -9.22
CA PHE A 241 -22.84 -10.25 -8.00
C PHE A 241 -24.23 -10.68 -7.52
N THR A 242 -24.32 -11.17 -6.28
CA THR A 242 -25.59 -11.55 -5.65
C THR A 242 -26.01 -10.48 -4.62
N PRO A 243 -27.26 -9.99 -4.62
CA PRO A 243 -27.75 -9.10 -3.57
C PRO A 243 -27.63 -9.72 -2.16
N LEU A 244 -27.20 -8.92 -1.20
CA LEU A 244 -27.16 -9.33 0.21
C LEU A 244 -28.56 -9.26 0.85
N PRO A 245 -28.84 -10.07 1.88
CA PRO A 245 -30.15 -10.08 2.56
C PRO A 245 -30.44 -8.76 3.30
N ALA A 246 -29.40 -8.02 3.67
CA ALA A 246 -29.48 -6.69 4.25
C ALA A 246 -28.47 -5.77 3.57
N ARG A 247 -28.73 -4.47 3.63
CA ARG A 247 -27.79 -3.43 3.19
C ARG A 247 -26.98 -2.95 4.39
N HIS A 248 -25.71 -2.68 4.16
CA HIS A 248 -24.76 -2.33 5.20
C HIS A 248 -23.98 -1.08 4.81
N VAL A 249 -23.40 -0.42 5.80
CA VAL A 249 -22.46 0.69 5.58
C VAL A 249 -21.10 0.26 6.12
N ASP A 250 -20.08 0.51 5.33
CA ASP A 250 -18.68 0.42 5.71
C ASP A 250 -17.99 1.71 5.33
N THR A 251 -17.32 2.36 6.27
CA THR A 251 -16.56 3.57 5.95
C THR A 251 -15.11 3.42 6.38
N GLY A 252 -14.20 4.04 5.65
CA GLY A 252 -12.80 4.14 6.01
C GLY A 252 -12.25 5.54 5.76
N MET A 253 -11.80 6.19 6.83
CA MET A 253 -11.10 7.47 6.79
C MET A 253 -9.64 7.28 7.15
N GLY A 254 -8.75 7.87 6.35
CA GLY A 254 -7.31 7.87 6.62
C GLY A 254 -6.97 8.81 7.78
N PHE A 255 -6.69 8.27 8.96
CA PHE A 255 -6.44 9.06 10.17
C PHE A 255 -5.26 10.03 10.02
N GLU A 256 -4.15 9.54 9.48
CA GLU A 256 -2.94 10.34 9.26
C GLU A 256 -3.18 11.45 8.24
N ARG A 257 -4.04 11.21 7.23
CA ARG A 257 -4.39 12.21 6.20
C ARG A 257 -5.20 13.35 6.81
N VAL A 258 -6.24 13.05 7.58
CA VAL A 258 -7.04 14.10 8.22
C VAL A 258 -6.21 14.86 9.26
N THR A 259 -5.38 14.15 10.02
CA THR A 259 -4.47 14.77 10.99
C THR A 259 -3.50 15.73 10.29
N SER A 260 -2.88 15.33 9.18
CA SER A 260 -1.94 16.18 8.45
C SER A 260 -2.59 17.39 7.82
N ILE A 261 -3.83 17.27 7.34
CA ILE A 261 -4.57 18.42 6.84
C ILE A 261 -4.86 19.38 7.99
N ILE A 262 -5.47 18.92 9.10
CA ILE A 262 -5.84 19.79 10.23
C ILE A 262 -4.60 20.49 10.81
N GLN A 263 -3.51 19.76 11.04
CA GLN A 263 -2.30 20.31 11.64
C GLN A 263 -1.50 21.16 10.64
N GLY A 264 -1.27 20.64 9.44
CA GLY A 264 -0.53 21.35 8.38
C GLY A 264 -1.17 22.68 8.00
N THR A 265 -2.51 22.74 8.01
CA THR A 265 -3.29 23.96 7.71
C THR A 265 -3.49 24.91 8.90
N LYS A 266 -2.80 24.67 10.02
CA LYS A 266 -2.94 25.47 11.25
C LYS A 266 -4.38 25.50 11.78
N GLY A 267 -5.08 24.38 11.68
CA GLY A 267 -6.51 24.26 12.00
C GLY A 267 -7.40 24.84 10.90
N LEU A 268 -7.09 24.54 9.63
CA LEU A 268 -7.85 24.93 8.44
C LEU A 268 -7.88 26.44 8.18
N LYS A 269 -6.84 27.15 8.64
CA LYS A 269 -6.70 28.61 8.53
C LYS A 269 -5.71 29.04 7.45
N ASP A 270 -4.75 28.19 7.12
CA ASP A 270 -3.67 28.47 6.17
C ASP A 270 -3.65 27.33 5.14
N PHE A 271 -3.84 27.65 3.87
CA PHE A 271 -3.70 26.71 2.75
C PHE A 271 -2.65 27.19 1.74
N ASP A 272 -2.13 28.41 1.91
CA ASP A 272 -1.23 29.04 0.96
C ASP A 272 0.23 28.71 1.27
N ASN A 273 0.58 28.61 2.56
CA ASN A 273 1.96 28.47 3.02
C ASN A 273 2.21 27.17 3.79
N THR A 274 1.48 26.11 3.44
CA THR A 274 1.41 24.90 4.27
C THR A 274 2.07 23.70 3.63
N LYS A 275 2.95 23.04 4.38
CA LYS A 275 3.46 21.71 4.05
C LYS A 275 2.50 20.68 4.63
N ILE A 276 1.64 20.12 3.79
CA ILE A 276 0.72 19.07 4.20
C ILE A 276 1.37 17.73 3.92
N SER A 277 1.77 17.05 4.99
CA SER A 277 2.39 15.73 4.93
C SER A 277 2.03 14.94 6.18
N ASN A 278 1.69 13.67 6.00
CA ASN A 278 1.39 12.78 7.12
C ASN A 278 2.58 12.70 8.07
N TYR A 279 3.79 12.75 7.53
CA TYR A 279 5.04 12.69 8.28
C TYR A 279 5.37 13.98 9.08
N GLU A 280 4.63 15.06 8.87
CA GLU A 280 4.82 16.33 9.58
C GLU A 280 3.99 16.41 10.88
N THR A 281 3.17 15.39 11.16
CA THR A 281 2.23 15.38 12.28
C THR A 281 2.87 14.94 13.59
N ASP A 282 2.17 15.20 14.69
CA ASP A 282 2.50 14.69 16.04
C ASP A 282 2.50 13.14 16.13
N ILE A 283 2.04 12.43 15.10
CA ILE A 283 2.14 10.98 14.97
C ILE A 283 3.58 10.54 14.65
N PHE A 284 4.27 11.26 13.77
CA PHE A 284 5.60 10.88 13.25
C PHE A 284 6.74 11.69 13.85
N ARG A 285 6.51 12.95 14.21
CA ARG A 285 7.54 13.85 14.74
C ARG A 285 8.34 13.26 15.91
N PRO A 286 7.75 12.60 16.92
CA PRO A 286 8.53 11.98 17.99
C PRO A 286 9.52 10.90 17.49
N ILE A 287 9.14 10.12 16.47
CA ILE A 287 10.02 9.11 15.86
C ILE A 287 11.17 9.79 15.11
N PHE A 288 10.88 10.88 14.40
CA PHE A 288 11.89 11.69 13.73
C PHE A 288 12.85 12.32 14.73
N ASP A 289 12.37 12.87 15.84
CA ASP A 289 13.23 13.45 16.87
C ASP A 289 14.19 12.41 17.46
N ALA A 290 13.69 11.18 17.68
CA ALA A 290 14.54 10.05 18.08
C ALA A 290 15.58 9.71 17.00
N LEU A 291 15.21 9.72 15.72
CA LEU A 291 16.15 9.50 14.62
C LEU A 291 17.18 10.62 14.47
N VAL A 292 16.80 11.89 14.65
CA VAL A 292 17.72 13.02 14.69
C VAL A 292 18.75 12.82 15.80
N LYS A 293 18.29 12.48 17.00
CA LYS A 293 19.16 12.23 18.16
C LYS A 293 20.12 11.07 17.93
N LEU A 294 19.67 10.01 17.25
CA LEU A 294 20.48 8.82 17.00
C LEU A 294 21.47 9.00 15.84
N SER A 295 21.07 9.69 14.76
CA SER A 295 21.87 9.80 13.52
C SER A 295 22.68 11.09 13.41
N GLY A 296 22.29 12.17 14.11
CA GLY A 296 22.81 13.52 13.91
C GLY A 296 22.39 14.16 12.58
N LYS A 297 21.49 13.55 11.81
CA LYS A 297 20.92 14.10 10.56
C LYS A 297 19.63 14.87 10.85
N GLU A 298 19.31 15.85 10.02
CA GLU A 298 18.08 16.63 10.13
C GLU A 298 17.04 16.22 9.08
N TYR A 299 15.76 16.33 9.44
CA TYR A 299 14.63 16.13 8.54
C TYR A 299 14.15 17.45 7.95
N GLY A 300 14.39 17.65 6.65
CA GLY A 300 14.07 18.88 5.90
C GLY A 300 12.68 18.90 5.26
N SER A 301 11.94 17.78 5.32
CA SER A 301 10.63 17.61 4.67
C SER A 301 10.65 17.87 3.16
N THR A 302 11.73 17.50 2.48
CA THR A 302 11.86 17.54 1.02
C THR A 302 11.35 16.24 0.39
N LEU A 303 10.87 16.32 -0.85
CA LEU A 303 10.42 15.17 -1.63
C LEU A 303 11.44 14.83 -2.71
N PRO A 304 11.62 13.54 -3.03
CA PRO A 304 12.47 13.14 -4.14
C PRO A 304 11.87 13.63 -5.47
N PRO A 305 12.72 13.89 -6.48
CA PRO A 305 12.27 14.16 -7.85
C PRO A 305 11.65 12.91 -8.49
N ALA A 306 10.88 13.10 -9.57
CA ALA A 306 10.32 11.98 -10.34
C ALA A 306 11.42 11.07 -10.94
N ASP A 307 12.53 11.68 -11.38
CA ASP A 307 13.74 10.94 -11.78
C ASP A 307 14.70 10.83 -10.59
N LEU A 308 14.70 9.66 -9.93
CA LEU A 308 15.52 9.37 -8.76
C LEU A 308 17.03 9.46 -9.03
N SER A 309 17.50 9.47 -10.29
CA SER A 309 18.92 9.70 -10.60
C SER A 309 19.38 11.12 -10.24
N THR A 310 18.44 12.05 -10.10
CA THR A 310 18.68 13.46 -9.76
C THR A 310 18.45 13.77 -8.28
N ILE A 311 18.24 12.75 -7.45
CA ILE A 311 18.01 12.92 -6.01
C ILE A 311 19.23 13.54 -5.33
N ASN A 312 19.00 14.57 -4.50
CA ASN A 312 20.06 15.19 -3.73
C ASN A 312 20.21 14.54 -2.32
N PRO A 313 21.32 14.83 -1.59
CA PRO A 313 21.57 14.23 -0.28
C PRO A 313 20.48 14.49 0.78
N GLN A 314 19.88 15.70 0.80
CA GLN A 314 18.82 16.02 1.75
C GLN A 314 17.53 15.24 1.43
N GLN A 315 17.18 15.12 0.15
CA GLN A 315 16.03 14.33 -0.27
C GLN A 315 16.20 12.85 0.07
N SER A 316 17.41 12.30 -0.13
CA SER A 316 17.72 10.93 0.26
C SER A 316 17.60 10.71 1.78
N THR A 317 18.08 11.69 2.56
CA THR A 317 17.94 11.70 4.02
C THR A 317 16.45 11.71 4.41
N ASP A 318 15.66 12.61 3.83
CA ASP A 318 14.23 12.73 4.16
C ASP A 318 13.42 11.48 3.76
N VAL A 319 13.77 10.83 2.64
CA VAL A 319 13.19 9.52 2.25
C VAL A 319 13.53 8.48 3.32
N ALA A 320 14.79 8.39 3.76
CA ALA A 320 15.20 7.43 4.78
C ALA A 320 14.45 7.64 6.11
N PHE A 321 14.29 8.89 6.56
CA PHE A 321 13.48 9.20 7.74
C PHE A 321 12.05 8.67 7.61
N ARG A 322 11.37 8.99 6.50
CA ARG A 322 9.99 8.55 6.26
C ARG A 322 9.87 7.03 6.22
N VAL A 323 10.75 6.34 5.49
CA VAL A 323 10.73 4.87 5.39
C VAL A 323 10.95 4.21 6.74
N ILE A 324 11.95 4.66 7.51
CA ILE A 324 12.26 4.07 8.81
C ILE A 324 11.10 4.28 9.79
N ALA A 325 10.53 5.49 9.85
CA ALA A 325 9.44 5.79 10.77
C ALA A 325 8.13 5.06 10.42
N ASP A 326 7.83 4.89 9.14
CA ASP A 326 6.69 4.06 8.71
C ASP A 326 6.94 2.58 9.07
N HIS A 327 8.10 2.04 8.71
CA HIS A 327 8.37 0.61 8.85
C HIS A 327 8.49 0.16 10.30
N ILE A 328 8.95 1.02 11.22
CA ILE A 328 8.95 0.67 12.64
C ILE A 328 7.53 0.49 13.15
N ARG A 329 6.56 1.31 12.71
CA ARG A 329 5.15 1.18 13.09
C ARG A 329 4.61 -0.18 12.64
N THR A 330 4.82 -0.52 11.37
CA THR A 330 4.35 -1.78 10.77
C THR A 330 4.91 -3.00 11.49
N LEU A 331 6.23 -3.06 11.69
CA LEU A 331 6.87 -4.19 12.35
C LEU A 331 6.45 -4.31 13.80
N SER A 332 6.39 -3.18 14.50
CA SER A 332 6.10 -3.22 15.94
C SER A 332 4.69 -3.72 16.22
N PHE A 333 3.69 -3.25 15.46
CA PHE A 333 2.32 -3.74 15.60
C PHE A 333 2.14 -5.16 15.06
N ALA A 334 2.74 -5.52 13.93
CA ALA A 334 2.61 -6.87 13.40
C ALA A 334 3.22 -7.92 14.35
N ILE A 335 4.39 -7.63 14.95
CA ILE A 335 5.03 -8.51 15.93
C ILE A 335 4.22 -8.54 17.24
N ALA A 336 3.67 -7.41 17.69
CA ALA A 336 2.77 -7.36 18.83
C ALA A 336 1.50 -8.20 18.60
N ASP A 337 0.99 -8.25 17.37
CA ASP A 337 -0.15 -9.10 16.98
C ASP A 337 0.25 -10.57 16.74
N GLY A 338 1.52 -10.93 16.94
CA GLY A 338 2.03 -12.30 16.91
C GLY A 338 2.62 -12.75 15.58
N ILE A 339 2.70 -11.86 14.58
CA ILE A 339 3.27 -12.17 13.27
C ILE A 339 4.80 -12.06 13.36
N GLN A 340 5.50 -13.19 13.16
CA GLN A 340 6.97 -13.24 13.23
C GLN A 340 7.60 -13.12 11.84
N PRO A 341 8.73 -12.40 11.71
CA PRO A 341 9.55 -12.44 10.49
C PRO A 341 9.97 -13.88 10.13
N SER A 342 9.88 -14.24 8.86
CA SER A 342 10.21 -15.58 8.36
C SER A 342 10.56 -15.56 6.87
N ASN A 343 10.79 -16.72 6.26
CA ASN A 343 11.05 -16.84 4.81
C ASN A 343 9.78 -17.05 3.97
N GLU A 344 8.59 -17.10 4.58
CA GLU A 344 7.36 -17.42 3.87
C GLU A 344 6.20 -16.50 4.27
N GLY A 345 5.26 -16.31 3.34
CA GLY A 345 3.99 -15.61 3.57
C GLY A 345 4.16 -14.24 4.24
N ARG A 346 3.38 -14.01 5.31
CA ARG A 346 3.36 -12.76 6.07
C ARG A 346 4.72 -12.45 6.71
N GLY A 347 5.40 -13.47 7.22
CA GLY A 347 6.71 -13.31 7.85
C GLY A 347 7.77 -12.86 6.85
N TYR A 348 7.69 -13.29 5.59
CA TYR A 348 8.58 -12.80 4.54
C TYR A 348 8.34 -11.32 4.22
N VAL A 349 7.09 -10.88 4.20
CA VAL A 349 6.77 -9.46 4.03
C VAL A 349 7.38 -8.63 5.16
N LEU A 350 7.20 -9.05 6.41
CA LEU A 350 7.83 -8.36 7.55
C LEU A 350 9.36 -8.35 7.44
N ARG A 351 9.97 -9.47 7.06
CA ARG A 351 11.42 -9.53 6.83
C ARG A 351 11.87 -8.55 5.74
N ARG A 352 11.12 -8.40 4.64
CA ARG A 352 11.41 -7.41 3.60
C ARG A 352 11.30 -5.97 4.10
N ILE A 353 10.27 -5.65 4.87
CA ILE A 353 10.07 -4.33 5.49
C ILE A 353 11.23 -4.01 6.44
N LEU A 354 11.62 -4.96 7.30
CA LEU A 354 12.75 -4.78 8.21
C LEU A 354 14.05 -4.51 7.45
N ARG A 355 14.36 -5.36 6.47
CA ARG A 355 15.58 -5.20 5.66
C ARG A 355 15.59 -3.88 4.87
N ARG A 356 14.44 -3.43 4.36
CA ARG A 356 14.30 -2.12 3.69
C ARG A 356 14.61 -0.98 4.67
N ALA A 357 14.04 -1.00 5.87
CA ALA A 357 14.31 0.02 6.89
C ALA A 357 15.79 0.06 7.32
N VAL A 358 16.39 -1.10 7.57
CA VAL A 358 17.81 -1.20 7.97
C VAL A 358 18.73 -0.72 6.83
N ARG A 359 18.41 -1.05 5.57
CA ARG A 359 19.15 -0.53 4.41
C ARG A 359 19.08 1.01 4.34
N TYR A 360 17.91 1.61 4.53
CA TYR A 360 17.77 3.07 4.61
C TYR A 360 18.49 3.66 5.84
N GLY A 361 18.66 2.88 6.91
CA GLY A 361 19.50 3.24 8.05
C GLY A 361 20.95 3.57 7.66
N ARG A 362 21.50 2.91 6.63
CA ARG A 362 22.84 3.22 6.10
C ARG A 362 22.92 4.62 5.50
N THR A 363 21.85 5.13 4.88
CA THR A 363 21.76 6.51 4.40
C THR A 363 21.89 7.51 5.56
N LEU A 364 21.44 7.13 6.76
CA LEU A 364 21.56 7.94 7.98
C LEU A 364 22.86 7.69 8.76
N GLY A 365 23.74 6.82 8.26
CA GLY A 365 25.02 6.48 8.90
C GLY A 365 24.93 5.45 10.03
N PHE A 366 23.82 4.72 10.15
CA PHE A 366 23.71 3.65 11.14
C PHE A 366 24.43 2.39 10.67
N HIS A 367 25.45 1.95 11.39
CA HIS A 367 26.13 0.67 11.18
C HIS A 367 25.81 -0.36 12.26
N GLU A 368 25.50 0.10 13.47
CA GLU A 368 25.07 -0.72 14.60
C GLU A 368 23.53 -0.83 14.66
N PRO A 369 22.99 -1.88 15.34
CA PRO A 369 21.55 -2.01 15.55
C PRO A 369 20.93 -0.76 16.20
N PHE A 370 19.98 -0.15 15.49
CA PHE A 370 19.31 1.08 15.92
C PHE A 370 17.79 0.95 15.94
N PHE A 371 17.25 0.08 15.10
CA PHE A 371 15.84 0.14 14.74
C PHE A 371 14.91 -0.21 15.91
N TYR A 372 15.29 -1.20 16.71
CA TYR A 372 14.55 -1.60 17.92
C TYR A 372 14.42 -0.50 18.97
N LYS A 373 15.32 0.51 18.96
CA LYS A 373 15.29 1.63 19.92
C LYS A 373 14.08 2.55 19.70
N LEU A 374 13.52 2.55 18.50
CA LEU A 374 12.35 3.36 18.14
C LEU A 374 11.02 2.80 18.67
N VAL A 375 11.01 1.54 19.14
CA VAL A 375 9.79 0.90 19.69
C VAL A 375 9.29 1.60 20.96
N ASP A 376 10.19 2.21 21.74
CA ASP A 376 9.82 2.92 22.97
C ASP A 376 8.92 4.13 22.68
N GLU A 377 9.25 4.92 21.65
CA GLU A 377 8.45 6.07 21.22
C GLU A 377 7.04 5.65 20.77
N LEU A 378 6.95 4.55 20.00
CA LEU A 378 5.67 4.00 19.57
C LEU A 378 4.82 3.54 20.76
N ALA A 379 5.43 2.81 21.70
CA ALA A 379 4.70 2.29 22.85
C ALA A 379 4.21 3.42 23.76
N GLN A 380 4.97 4.51 23.87
CA GLN A 380 4.54 5.69 24.61
C GLN A 380 3.32 6.36 23.94
N ARG A 381 3.40 6.62 22.63
CA ARG A 381 2.42 7.43 21.89
C ARG A 381 1.14 6.69 21.51
N MET A 382 1.26 5.43 21.12
CA MET A 382 0.13 4.66 20.58
C MET A 382 -0.42 3.62 21.55
N GLY A 383 0.28 3.34 22.65
CA GLY A 383 -0.08 2.27 23.58
C GLY A 383 -1.28 2.53 24.48
N GLU A 384 -1.86 3.74 24.47
CA GLU A 384 -3.19 3.96 25.08
C GLU A 384 -4.30 3.41 24.19
N VAL A 385 -4.19 3.64 22.88
CA VAL A 385 -5.17 3.20 21.88
C VAL A 385 -4.99 1.70 21.58
N PHE A 386 -3.74 1.24 21.52
CA PHE A 386 -3.37 -0.12 21.17
C PHE A 386 -2.51 -0.75 22.28
N PRO A 387 -3.12 -1.20 23.41
CA PRO A 387 -2.39 -1.59 24.61
C PRO A 387 -1.40 -2.75 24.42
N GLU A 388 -1.61 -3.60 23.42
CA GLU A 388 -0.75 -4.72 23.08
C GLU A 388 0.71 -4.31 22.78
N ILE A 389 0.94 -3.11 22.24
CA ILE A 389 2.30 -2.63 21.96
C ILE A 389 3.09 -2.35 23.25
N ARG A 390 2.41 -1.88 24.31
CA ARG A 390 3.00 -1.68 25.63
C ARG A 390 3.22 -3.04 26.31
N ALA A 391 2.22 -3.91 26.23
CA ALA A 391 2.28 -5.24 26.84
C ALA A 391 3.42 -6.10 26.27
N LYS A 392 3.66 -6.03 24.95
CA LYS A 392 4.66 -6.85 24.25
C LYS A 392 5.93 -6.07 23.85
N LYS A 393 6.15 -4.88 24.39
CA LYS A 393 7.23 -3.98 24.00
C LYS A 393 8.61 -4.66 23.96
N LYS A 394 8.99 -5.36 25.03
CA LYS A 394 10.29 -6.06 25.13
C LYS A 394 10.46 -7.14 24.07
N HIS A 395 9.42 -7.95 23.85
CA HIS A 395 9.41 -8.98 22.81
C HIS A 395 9.61 -8.37 21.42
N VAL A 396 8.88 -7.29 21.11
CA VAL A 396 9.01 -6.57 19.85
C VAL A 396 10.45 -6.06 19.65
N GLN A 397 11.05 -5.45 20.68
CA GLN A 397 12.42 -4.96 20.65
C GLN A 397 13.43 -6.08 20.37
N GLU A 398 13.28 -7.22 21.06
CA GLU A 398 14.17 -8.38 20.91
C GLU A 398 14.10 -9.00 19.51
N VAL A 399 12.90 -9.16 18.95
CA VAL A 399 12.70 -9.70 17.59
C VAL A 399 13.32 -8.78 16.55
N ILE A 400 13.05 -7.46 16.62
CA ILE A 400 13.60 -6.49 15.65
C ILE A 400 15.13 -6.46 15.74
N ARG A 401 15.69 -6.41 16.96
CA ARG A 401 17.14 -6.40 17.17
C ARG A 401 17.80 -7.65 16.57
N THR A 402 17.23 -8.82 16.82
CA THR A 402 17.81 -10.10 16.35
C THR A 402 17.82 -10.20 14.82
N GLU A 403 16.73 -9.81 14.15
CA GLU A 403 16.66 -9.81 12.69
C GLU A 403 17.58 -8.72 12.07
N GLU A 404 17.70 -7.56 12.71
CA GLU A 404 18.61 -6.49 12.29
C GLU A 404 20.08 -6.93 12.40
N GLU A 405 20.48 -7.51 13.54
CA GLU A 405 21.82 -8.08 13.74
C GLU A 405 22.15 -9.18 12.73
N ALA A 406 21.19 -10.07 12.44
CA ALA A 406 21.38 -11.12 11.45
C ALA A 406 21.58 -10.56 10.04
N PHE A 407 20.84 -9.51 9.66
CA PHE A 407 20.95 -8.89 8.34
C PHE A 407 22.21 -8.01 8.20
N ASN A 408 22.60 -7.29 9.25
CA ASN A 408 23.81 -6.45 9.23
C ASN A 408 25.08 -7.23 8.86
N LYS A 409 25.17 -8.52 9.23
CA LYS A 409 26.30 -9.39 8.88
C LYS A 409 26.54 -9.53 7.36
N THR A 410 25.50 -9.36 6.54
CA THR A 410 25.58 -9.54 5.08
C THR A 410 25.26 -8.28 4.30
N LEU A 411 24.63 -7.28 4.92
CA LEU A 411 24.18 -6.06 4.27
C LEU A 411 25.33 -5.28 3.64
N ASP A 412 26.37 -4.97 4.40
CA ASP A 412 27.46 -4.09 3.92
C ASP A 412 28.18 -4.73 2.72
N ARG A 413 28.49 -6.03 2.83
CA ARG A 413 29.05 -6.81 1.72
C ARG A 413 28.12 -6.86 0.51
N GLY A 414 26.81 -6.97 0.74
CA GLY A 414 25.81 -6.97 -0.33
C GLY A 414 25.73 -5.63 -1.07
N ILE A 415 25.86 -4.51 -0.35
CA ILE A 415 25.88 -3.16 -0.95
C ILE A 415 27.15 -2.96 -1.78
N GLU A 416 28.32 -3.36 -1.27
CA GLU A 416 29.59 -3.31 -2.00
C GLU A 416 29.49 -4.06 -3.34
N LEU A 417 29.09 -5.34 -3.28
CA LEU A 417 28.95 -6.19 -4.46
C LEU A 417 27.96 -5.61 -5.48
N SER A 418 26.84 -5.04 -5.00
CA SER A 418 25.86 -4.38 -5.87
C SER A 418 26.43 -3.14 -6.55
N ASN A 419 27.21 -2.33 -5.84
CA ASN A 419 27.80 -1.12 -6.40
C ASN A 419 28.92 -1.45 -7.40
N GLU A 420 29.74 -2.45 -7.11
CA GLU A 420 30.77 -2.95 -8.04
C GLU A 420 30.15 -3.39 -9.36
N GLU A 421 29.03 -4.13 -9.31
CA GLU A 421 28.37 -4.61 -10.52
C GLU A 421 27.67 -3.50 -11.30
N VAL A 422 27.02 -2.55 -10.62
CA VAL A 422 26.47 -1.35 -11.27
C VAL A 422 27.56 -0.56 -11.99
N ALA A 423 28.72 -0.38 -11.35
CA ALA A 423 29.86 0.30 -11.97
C ALA A 423 30.32 -0.42 -13.24
N ARG A 424 30.47 -1.76 -13.20
CA ARG A 424 30.83 -2.55 -14.39
C ARG A 424 29.84 -2.40 -15.54
N ILE A 425 28.55 -2.41 -15.24
CA ILE A 425 27.50 -2.26 -16.26
C ILE A 425 27.58 -0.87 -16.91
N LEU A 426 27.76 0.18 -16.11
CA LEU A 426 27.90 1.55 -16.62
C LEU A 426 29.18 1.72 -17.45
N ASP A 427 30.30 1.15 -17.00
CA ASP A 427 31.57 1.16 -17.73
C ASP A 427 31.47 0.41 -19.07
N GLY A 428 30.77 -0.74 -19.10
CA GLY A 428 30.51 -1.50 -20.33
C GLY A 428 29.57 -0.81 -21.32
N MET A 429 28.72 0.10 -20.86
CA MET A 429 27.91 0.97 -21.72
C MET A 429 28.70 2.19 -22.24
N GLY A 430 29.82 2.54 -21.60
CA GLY A 430 30.69 3.67 -21.96
C GLY A 430 31.78 3.35 -23.00
N SER A 431 31.98 2.09 -23.38
CA SER A 431 33.06 1.65 -24.27
C SER A 431 32.61 1.30 -25.70
N ALA A 432 31.82 2.16 -26.34
CA ALA A 432 31.68 2.15 -27.80
C ALA A 432 32.54 3.28 -28.39
N PRO A 433 33.71 2.99 -28.99
CA PRO A 433 34.49 4.03 -29.65
C PRO A 433 33.79 4.46 -30.95
N ALA A 434 33.57 5.77 -31.06
CA ALA A 434 33.28 6.43 -32.33
C ALA A 434 34.57 6.60 -33.13
N SER A 435 34.80 5.75 -34.14
CA SER A 435 35.64 6.08 -35.30
C SER A 435 35.49 5.09 -36.47
N GLY A 436 34.78 5.53 -37.52
CA GLY A 436 35.24 5.51 -38.93
C GLY A 436 35.38 4.21 -39.74
N ALA A 437 34.51 4.10 -40.76
CA ALA A 437 34.68 3.49 -42.11
C ALA A 437 34.87 1.96 -42.21
N ALA A 438 34.23 1.18 -43.10
CA ALA A 438 33.31 1.42 -44.22
C ALA A 438 32.57 0.10 -44.60
N ASP A 439 31.50 0.24 -45.38
CA ASP A 439 30.91 -0.76 -46.28
C ASP A 439 30.23 -2.02 -45.72
N ARG A 440 28.89 -2.00 -45.60
CA ARG A 440 28.00 -2.35 -46.73
C ARG A 440 26.52 -2.09 -46.40
N ALA A 441 25.85 -1.48 -47.38
CA ALA A 441 24.43 -1.17 -47.49
C ALA A 441 23.52 -2.42 -47.29
N LEU A 442 22.25 -2.33 -46.87
CA LEU A 442 21.09 -1.66 -47.47
C LEU A 442 20.02 -1.51 -46.35
N ALA A 443 19.57 -0.32 -45.97
CA ALA A 443 18.55 0.53 -46.61
C ALA A 443 17.08 0.09 -46.38
N VAL A 444 16.40 0.84 -45.49
CA VAL A 444 15.02 1.40 -45.56
C VAL A 444 13.83 0.41 -45.47
N GLY A 445 12.78 0.59 -44.66
CA GLY A 445 12.23 1.83 -44.09
C GLY A 445 11.02 1.61 -43.15
N PRO A 446 10.27 2.68 -42.82
CA PRO A 446 9.44 2.79 -41.63
C PRO A 446 7.94 2.51 -41.91
N GLY A 447 7.23 1.96 -40.93
CA GLY A 447 5.79 1.75 -41.04
C GLY A 447 5.15 1.33 -39.72
N VAL A 448 4.33 2.21 -39.18
CA VAL A 448 3.63 2.13 -37.90
C VAL A 448 2.24 1.49 -38.10
N LEU A 449 1.83 0.64 -37.14
CA LEU A 449 0.46 0.28 -36.69
C LEU A 449 -0.09 -1.16 -36.89
N ASN A 450 -0.78 -1.54 -35.79
CA ASN A 450 -1.88 -2.48 -35.61
C ASN A 450 -1.61 -3.98 -35.33
N ARG A 451 -1.85 -4.32 -34.05
CA ARG A 451 -2.07 -5.67 -33.50
C ARG A 451 -3.52 -6.11 -33.77
N PRO A 452 -3.77 -7.42 -33.95
CA PRO A 452 -4.73 -8.05 -33.02
C PRO A 452 -4.44 -9.52 -32.61
N ALA A 453 -4.92 -9.81 -31.40
CA ALA A 453 -5.45 -11.07 -30.84
C ALA A 453 -4.54 -12.32 -30.71
N ALA A 454 -4.15 -12.63 -29.45
CA ALA A 454 -3.60 -13.93 -29.05
C ALA A 454 -4.67 -14.78 -28.32
N ARG A 455 -4.72 -16.08 -28.64
CA ARG A 455 -5.50 -17.10 -27.91
C ARG A 455 -4.58 -17.80 -26.90
N TYR A 456 -5.13 -18.06 -25.70
CA TYR A 456 -4.43 -18.69 -24.58
C TYR A 456 -4.98 -20.11 -24.30
N SER A 457 -4.11 -21.05 -23.94
CA SER A 457 -4.45 -22.30 -23.25
C SER A 457 -3.44 -22.58 -22.11
N ARG A 458 -3.85 -23.36 -21.09
CA ARG A 458 -3.34 -23.33 -19.70
C ARG A 458 -2.74 -24.68 -19.25
N ARG A 459 -1.58 -24.69 -18.55
CA ARG A 459 -1.37 -25.17 -17.14
C ARG A 459 0.10 -25.10 -16.64
N ARG A 460 0.23 -24.57 -15.39
CA ARG A 460 1.34 -24.57 -14.38
C ARG A 460 2.60 -23.68 -14.59
N LEU A 461 2.50 -22.44 -14.06
CA LEU A 461 3.48 -21.38 -13.70
C LEU A 461 4.72 -21.10 -14.60
N PRO A 462 5.06 -19.82 -14.89
CA PRO A 462 4.39 -18.57 -14.47
C PRO A 462 3.31 -18.14 -15.47
N HIS A 463 2.21 -17.59 -14.95
CA HIS A 463 0.97 -17.34 -15.70
C HIS A 463 1.00 -16.09 -16.59
N PHE A 464 2.18 -15.52 -16.83
CA PHE A 464 2.32 -14.37 -17.69
C PHE A 464 3.72 -14.39 -18.32
N GLU A 465 3.82 -15.07 -19.46
CA GLU A 465 5.00 -14.96 -20.32
C GLU A 465 4.75 -13.83 -21.31
N ARG A 466 5.45 -12.72 -21.12
CA ARG A 466 5.60 -11.67 -22.13
C ARG A 466 6.78 -12.03 -23.03
N PRO A 467 6.58 -12.01 -24.36
CA PRO A 467 7.69 -11.84 -25.29
C PRO A 467 8.53 -10.64 -24.84
N TRP A 468 9.86 -10.78 -24.77
CA TRP A 468 10.78 -9.72 -24.32
C TRP A 468 10.64 -9.31 -22.84
N GLY A 469 9.95 -10.12 -22.03
CA GLY A 469 9.83 -9.89 -20.60
C GLY A 469 11.19 -10.06 -19.91
N LYS A 470 11.53 -9.13 -19.02
CA LYS A 470 12.61 -9.32 -18.06
C LYS A 470 12.02 -9.97 -16.81
N TYR A 471 12.55 -11.12 -16.42
CA TYR A 471 12.05 -11.91 -15.30
C TYR A 471 13.07 -11.96 -14.18
N MET A 472 12.60 -11.67 -12.97
CA MET A 472 13.31 -12.00 -11.74
C MET A 472 12.73 -13.31 -11.21
N VAL A 473 13.51 -14.39 -11.24
CA VAL A 473 13.10 -15.72 -10.79
C VAL A 473 13.91 -16.13 -9.57
N THR A 474 13.24 -16.64 -8.55
CA THR A 474 13.88 -17.26 -7.38
C THR A 474 13.43 -18.70 -7.24
N PHE A 475 14.37 -19.61 -7.00
CA PHE A 475 14.06 -21.00 -6.64
C PHE A 475 14.97 -21.47 -5.50
N SER A 476 14.43 -22.35 -4.66
CA SER A 476 15.12 -22.84 -3.46
C SER A 476 15.47 -24.32 -3.59
N THR A 477 16.48 -24.76 -2.86
CA THR A 477 16.78 -26.19 -2.74
C THR A 477 15.66 -26.92 -2.01
N ARG A 478 15.45 -28.19 -2.36
CA ARG A 478 14.45 -29.03 -1.69
C ARG A 478 14.85 -29.19 -0.22
N GLN A 479 13.90 -28.95 0.68
CA GLN A 479 14.11 -29.02 2.14
C GLN A 479 15.21 -28.08 2.66
N GLN A 480 15.50 -26.97 1.97
CA GLN A 480 16.53 -25.98 2.37
C GLN A 480 17.93 -26.59 2.57
N ARG A 481 18.25 -27.65 1.82
CA ARG A 481 19.61 -28.20 1.78
C ARG A 481 20.60 -27.08 1.41
N GLN A 482 21.63 -26.93 2.23
CA GLN A 482 22.70 -25.99 1.98
C GLN A 482 23.66 -26.59 0.94
N LEU A 483 23.89 -25.86 -0.14
CA LEU A 483 24.85 -26.13 -1.20
C LEU A 483 26.25 -25.78 -0.70
N THR A 484 27.20 -26.68 -0.92
CA THR A 484 28.63 -26.39 -0.71
C THR A 484 29.10 -25.34 -1.73
N PRO A 485 30.27 -24.68 -1.52
CA PRO A 485 30.83 -23.77 -2.52
C PRO A 485 30.92 -24.39 -3.93
N SER A 486 31.43 -25.62 -4.05
CA SER A 486 31.54 -26.31 -5.35
C SER A 486 30.18 -26.63 -5.97
N GLU A 487 29.17 -26.95 -5.17
CA GLU A 487 27.81 -27.17 -5.68
C GLU A 487 27.19 -25.86 -6.19
N ARG A 488 27.50 -24.73 -5.55
CA ARG A 488 27.05 -23.41 -6.03
C ARG A 488 27.72 -23.01 -7.32
N ASP A 489 29.00 -23.33 -7.49
CA ASP A 489 29.73 -23.12 -8.74
C ASP A 489 29.08 -23.91 -9.88
N ILE A 490 28.72 -25.18 -9.65
CA ILE A 490 28.01 -26.02 -10.64
C ILE A 490 26.66 -25.40 -11.03
N VAL A 491 25.89 -24.91 -10.05
CA VAL A 491 24.60 -24.25 -10.35
C VAL A 491 24.82 -22.99 -11.19
N LEU A 492 25.84 -22.18 -10.87
CA LEU A 492 26.19 -20.99 -11.65
C LEU A 492 26.65 -21.35 -13.07
N GLU A 493 27.45 -22.40 -13.23
CA GLU A 493 27.87 -22.90 -14.54
C GLU A 493 26.68 -23.36 -15.39
N SER A 494 25.69 -24.06 -14.80
CA SER A 494 24.45 -24.44 -15.50
C SER A 494 23.64 -23.22 -15.96
N ILE A 495 23.58 -22.17 -15.14
CA ILE A 495 22.93 -20.90 -15.50
C ILE A 495 23.69 -20.26 -16.68
N LEU A 496 25.01 -20.13 -16.57
CA LEU A 496 25.84 -19.54 -17.63
C LEU A 496 25.81 -20.36 -18.92
N TYR A 497 25.69 -21.69 -18.84
CA TYR A 497 25.54 -22.56 -19.99
C TYR A 497 24.32 -22.18 -20.82
N ALA A 498 23.15 -22.06 -20.19
CA ALA A 498 21.91 -21.69 -20.89
C ALA A 498 21.95 -20.26 -21.45
N HIS A 499 22.65 -19.34 -20.76
CA HIS A 499 22.94 -18.01 -21.28
C HIS A 499 23.81 -18.05 -22.55
N ASN A 500 24.92 -18.79 -22.52
CA ASN A 500 25.88 -18.91 -23.62
C ASN A 500 25.26 -19.58 -24.85
N HIS A 501 24.29 -20.49 -24.64
CA HIS A 501 23.53 -21.13 -25.71
C HIS A 501 22.33 -20.32 -26.19
N ARG A 502 22.25 -19.03 -25.81
CA ARG A 502 21.20 -18.09 -26.21
C ARG A 502 19.79 -18.61 -25.92
N GLN A 503 19.60 -19.33 -24.82
CA GLN A 503 18.25 -19.62 -24.33
C GLN A 503 17.63 -18.39 -23.68
N TYR A 504 18.46 -17.61 -22.98
CA TYR A 504 18.11 -16.30 -22.43
C TYR A 504 19.34 -15.38 -22.35
N HIS A 505 19.10 -14.09 -22.26
CA HIS A 505 20.09 -13.10 -21.89
C HIS A 505 20.05 -12.90 -20.37
N LEU A 506 21.16 -13.19 -19.68
CA LEU A 506 21.28 -13.08 -18.24
C LEU A 506 21.81 -11.69 -17.88
N TYR A 507 21.10 -10.99 -17.00
CA TYR A 507 21.55 -9.71 -16.45
C TYR A 507 22.27 -9.89 -15.12
N ALA A 508 21.77 -10.78 -14.27
CA ALA A 508 22.37 -11.09 -12.98
C ALA A 508 21.97 -12.48 -12.50
N ALA A 509 22.89 -13.17 -11.82
CA ALA A 509 22.62 -14.40 -11.10
C ALA A 509 23.31 -14.38 -9.74
N CYS A 510 22.63 -14.87 -8.71
CA CYS A 510 23.21 -15.06 -7.38
C CYS A 510 22.81 -16.44 -6.85
N VAL A 511 23.81 -17.29 -6.61
CA VAL A 511 23.62 -18.64 -6.04
C VAL A 511 23.94 -18.57 -4.54
N MET A 512 22.89 -18.55 -3.73
CA MET A 512 22.96 -18.60 -2.28
C MET A 512 23.08 -20.06 -1.82
N PRO A 513 23.49 -20.31 -0.56
CA PRO A 513 23.56 -21.65 -0.02
C PRO A 513 22.28 -22.48 -0.17
N ASP A 514 21.08 -21.90 -0.11
CA ASP A 514 19.81 -22.65 -0.16
C ASP A 514 18.84 -22.15 -1.23
N HIS A 515 19.22 -21.17 -2.04
CA HIS A 515 18.38 -20.65 -3.12
C HIS A 515 19.18 -19.91 -4.19
N VAL A 516 18.53 -19.64 -5.31
CA VAL A 516 19.11 -18.96 -6.45
C VAL A 516 18.20 -17.81 -6.86
N HIS A 517 18.79 -16.67 -7.19
CA HIS A 517 18.14 -15.53 -7.81
C HIS A 517 18.66 -15.35 -9.24
N LEU A 518 17.77 -15.19 -10.20
CA LEU A 518 18.08 -14.94 -11.61
C LEU A 518 17.31 -13.74 -12.13
N LEU A 519 18.00 -12.82 -12.81
CA LEU A 519 17.39 -11.75 -13.62
C LEU A 519 17.75 -12.00 -15.08
N PHE A 520 16.78 -12.33 -15.93
CA PHE A 520 17.04 -12.68 -17.33
C PHE A 520 15.89 -12.29 -18.29
N GLU A 521 16.20 -12.25 -19.58
CA GLU A 521 15.27 -12.06 -20.69
C GLU A 521 15.32 -13.27 -21.65
N PRO A 522 14.23 -14.02 -21.87
CA PRO A 522 14.19 -15.13 -22.82
C PRO A 522 14.55 -14.69 -24.24
N GLN A 523 15.33 -15.51 -24.94
CA GLN A 523 15.73 -15.26 -26.32
C GLN A 523 14.84 -16.01 -27.31
N ILE A 524 14.95 -15.64 -28.59
CA ILE A 524 14.21 -16.29 -29.68
C ILE A 524 14.78 -17.71 -29.88
N LYS A 525 13.90 -18.71 -29.81
CA LYS A 525 14.19 -20.12 -30.04
C LYS A 525 14.12 -20.48 -31.52
N GLU A 526 13.03 -20.09 -32.18
CA GLU A 526 12.79 -20.33 -33.60
C GLU A 526 11.86 -19.27 -34.18
N GLN A 527 11.75 -19.22 -35.51
CA GLN A 527 10.69 -18.48 -36.19
C GLN A 527 9.62 -19.48 -36.64
N ASP A 528 8.34 -19.18 -36.37
CA ASP A 528 7.25 -20.02 -36.87
C ASP A 528 7.09 -19.90 -38.40
N LYS A 529 6.19 -20.70 -38.97
CA LYS A 529 5.96 -20.76 -40.43
C LYS A 529 5.49 -19.42 -41.04
N ASP A 530 5.03 -18.49 -40.20
CA ASP A 530 4.57 -17.15 -40.58
C ASP A 530 5.63 -16.06 -40.25
N GLY A 531 6.86 -16.46 -39.87
CA GLY A 531 7.98 -15.58 -39.57
C GLY A 531 7.92 -14.90 -38.20
N LYS A 532 7.04 -15.34 -37.28
CA LYS A 532 6.96 -14.78 -35.93
C LYS A 532 7.96 -15.46 -35.00
N PRO A 533 8.66 -14.71 -34.14
CA PRO A 533 9.60 -15.27 -33.19
C PRO A 533 8.86 -16.07 -32.09
N ALA A 534 9.19 -17.34 -31.97
CA ALA A 534 8.88 -18.18 -30.82
C ALA A 534 10.04 -18.11 -29.82
N PHE A 535 9.76 -17.73 -28.57
CA PHE A 535 10.76 -17.59 -27.52
C PHE A 535 10.94 -18.90 -26.76
N TRP A 536 12.11 -19.06 -26.13
CA TRP A 536 12.27 -20.08 -25.09
C TRP A 536 11.26 -19.85 -23.98
N GLN A 537 10.44 -20.86 -23.68
CA GLN A 537 9.46 -20.76 -22.60
C GLN A 537 10.16 -20.79 -21.25
N LEU A 538 9.60 -20.12 -20.23
CA LEU A 538 10.20 -20.13 -18.89
C LEU A 538 10.25 -21.55 -18.32
N GLY A 539 9.26 -22.39 -18.63
CA GLY A 539 9.26 -23.79 -18.25
C GLY A 539 10.47 -24.56 -18.80
N GLU A 540 10.84 -24.32 -20.06
CA GLU A 540 11.99 -24.97 -20.71
C GLU A 540 13.31 -24.46 -20.13
N ILE A 541 13.45 -23.14 -19.99
CA ILE A 541 14.62 -22.49 -19.39
C ILE A 541 14.85 -23.01 -17.97
N LEU A 542 13.80 -23.02 -17.15
CA LEU A 542 13.91 -23.41 -15.74
C LEU A 542 14.05 -24.93 -15.58
N SER A 543 13.53 -25.74 -16.51
CA SER A 543 13.75 -27.19 -16.46
C SER A 543 15.22 -27.54 -16.61
N GLY A 544 15.96 -26.88 -17.50
CA GLY A 544 17.39 -27.14 -17.70
C GLY A 544 18.29 -26.68 -16.54
N ILE A 545 17.83 -25.69 -15.74
CA ILE A 545 18.59 -25.17 -14.58
C ILE A 545 18.25 -25.96 -13.31
N LYS A 546 17.02 -26.49 -13.18
CA LYS A 546 16.55 -27.20 -11.98
C LYS A 546 16.86 -28.70 -11.99
N SER A 547 17.15 -29.28 -13.15
CA SER A 547 17.61 -30.66 -13.33
C SER A 547 19.10 -30.76 -13.05
#